data_AF-A0A4Y7PF29-F1
#
_entry.id   AF-A0A4Y7PF29-F1
#
_cell.length_a   1.000
_cell.length_b   1.000
_cell.length_c   1.000
_cell.angle_alpha   90.00
_cell.angle_beta   90.00
_cell.angle_gamma   90.00
#
_symmetry.space_group_name_H-M   'P 1'
#
loop_
_entity.id
_entity.type
_entity.pdbx_description
1 polymer ?
#
loop_
_entity_poly.entity_id
_entity_poly.type
_entity_poly.pdbx_seq_one_letter_code
_entity_poly.pdbx_strand_id
1 'polypeptide(L)'
;MAQTSTVFTLPLNGTKYVLTAINAEPLPALPTRLDHLPDTSAPRDTWRLHWAMAKYPQLPCIPATIRWDDPLLNRFAYNRSNMPIVSDSGSWRLCPKVTDSWLRFERALRFVAKELIAGCPNAWFPFESAFFPLPSNFGYRQSRTDRYHALQCAINSRDAFVPLMAWLTFLLTFYPSPDDSNSPWIKLLLQTGDVHPEWVEQM
;
A
#
# COMPACT_ATOMS: atom_id res chain seq x y z
N MET A 1 18.56 4.20 -5.64
CA MET A 1 18.23 4.23 -7.11
C MET A 1 17.63 5.60 -7.43
N ALA A 2 18.04 6.30 -8.51
CA ALA A 2 17.50 7.62 -8.82
C ALA A 2 16.02 7.53 -9.26
N GLN A 3 15.09 8.10 -8.46
CA GLN A 3 13.68 8.20 -8.82
C GLN A 3 13.52 9.21 -9.95
N THR A 4 12.87 8.81 -11.05
CA THR A 4 12.56 9.70 -12.16
C THR A 4 11.10 10.13 -12.03
N SER A 5 10.86 11.43 -11.88
CA SER A 5 9.52 12.00 -11.84
C SER A 5 9.22 12.72 -13.15
N THR A 6 8.05 12.45 -13.72
CA THR A 6 7.56 13.15 -14.90
C THR A 6 6.39 14.04 -14.50
N VAL A 7 6.48 15.33 -14.84
CA VAL A 7 5.48 16.34 -14.51
C VAL A 7 4.79 16.81 -15.78
N PHE A 8 3.46 16.76 -15.80
CA PHE A 8 2.61 17.29 -16.86
C PHE A 8 1.74 18.40 -16.32
N THR A 9 1.48 19.42 -17.15
CA THR A 9 0.46 20.43 -16.86
C THR A 9 -0.70 20.23 -17.82
N LEU A 10 -1.89 19.97 -17.30
CA LEU A 10 -3.09 19.74 -18.10
C LEU A 10 -4.15 20.81 -17.77
N PRO A 11 -4.62 21.58 -18.76
CA PRO A 11 -5.81 22.40 -18.59
C PRO A 11 -7.06 21.52 -18.70
N LEU A 12 -7.83 21.39 -17.61
CA LEU A 12 -9.13 20.71 -17.58
C LEU A 12 -10.17 21.69 -17.06
N ASN A 13 -11.26 21.91 -17.80
CA ASN A 13 -12.40 22.76 -17.39
C ASN A 13 -12.01 24.18 -16.93
N GLY A 14 -10.97 24.78 -17.53
CA GLY A 14 -10.49 26.12 -17.17
C GLY A 14 -9.52 26.18 -15.98
N THR A 15 -9.28 25.05 -15.31
CA THR A 15 -8.30 24.93 -14.22
C THR A 15 -7.02 24.25 -14.74
N LYS A 16 -5.85 24.78 -14.36
CA LYS A 16 -4.56 24.14 -14.64
C LYS A 16 -4.24 23.13 -13.54
N TYR A 17 -4.07 21.87 -13.92
CA TYR A 17 -3.64 20.81 -13.01
C TYR A 17 -2.19 20.44 -13.28
N VAL A 18 -1.41 20.28 -12.21
CA VAL A 18 -0.07 19.70 -12.26
C VAL A 18 -0.23 18.22 -11.90
N LEU A 19 0.08 17.36 -12.85
CA LEU A 19 0.02 15.92 -12.71
C LEU A 19 1.46 15.40 -12.62
N THR A 20 1.77 14.67 -11.55
CA THR A 20 3.09 14.06 -11.36
C THR A 20 2.95 12.55 -11.32
N ALA A 21 3.79 11.86 -12.09
CA ALA A 21 3.94 10.42 -12.03
C ALA A 21 5.39 10.09 -11.62
N ILE A 22 5.55 9.18 -10.65
CA ILE A 22 6.86 8.76 -10.13
C ILE A 22 7.12 7.35 -10.65
N ASN A 23 8.28 7.11 -11.26
CA ASN A 23 8.70 5.78 -11.75
C ASN A 23 7.71 5.12 -12.73
N ALA A 24 7.05 5.92 -13.57
CA ALA A 24 6.00 5.48 -14.47
C ALA A 24 6.51 5.34 -15.91
N GLU A 25 6.93 4.13 -16.31
CA GLU A 25 7.13 3.77 -17.72
C GLU A 25 6.34 2.49 -18.07
N PRO A 26 5.38 2.55 -19.02
CA PRO A 26 4.91 3.74 -19.73
C PRO A 26 4.12 4.69 -18.81
N LEU A 27 4.05 5.97 -19.18
CA LEU A 27 3.21 6.95 -18.48
C LEU A 27 1.73 6.53 -18.49
N PRO A 28 0.97 6.83 -17.42
CA PRO A 28 -0.46 6.57 -17.44
C PRO A 28 -1.12 7.44 -18.50
N ALA A 29 -2.19 6.95 -19.12
CA ALA A 29 -2.98 7.78 -20.01
C ALA A 29 -3.38 9.08 -19.31
N LEU A 30 -3.28 10.21 -20.01
CA LEU A 30 -3.72 11.48 -19.46
C LEU A 30 -5.19 11.36 -19.04
N PRO A 31 -5.57 11.78 -17.82
CA PRO A 31 -6.94 11.66 -17.39
C PRO A 31 -7.80 12.59 -18.27
N THR A 32 -8.78 12.02 -18.98
CA THR A 32 -9.81 12.82 -19.67
C THR A 32 -10.73 13.53 -18.67
N ARG A 33 -10.76 13.03 -17.44
CA ARG A 33 -11.39 13.59 -16.25
C ARG A 33 -10.46 13.30 -15.08
N LEU A 34 -10.31 14.21 -14.13
CA LEU A 34 -9.65 13.89 -12.85
C LEU A 34 -10.53 12.89 -12.12
N ASP A 35 -10.36 11.62 -12.46
CA ASP A 35 -11.13 10.54 -11.92
C ASP A 35 -10.73 10.39 -10.47
N HIS A 36 -11.63 10.81 -9.58
CA HIS A 36 -11.57 10.38 -8.20
C HIS A 36 -11.80 8.87 -8.21
N LEU A 37 -10.86 8.09 -7.68
CA LEU A 37 -11.15 6.70 -7.30
C LEU A 37 -12.43 6.74 -6.45
N PRO A 38 -13.53 6.10 -6.90
CA PRO A 38 -14.74 6.08 -6.10
C PRO A 38 -14.43 5.46 -4.73
N ASP A 39 -15.06 5.96 -3.66
CA ASP A 39 -14.87 5.45 -2.29
C ASP A 39 -15.17 3.93 -2.16
N THR A 40 -15.85 3.36 -3.15
CA THR A 40 -16.22 1.95 -3.27
C THR A 40 -15.22 1.10 -4.08
N SER A 41 -14.09 1.66 -4.52
CA SER A 41 -13.13 0.96 -5.38
C SER A 41 -12.53 -0.26 -4.68
N ALA A 42 -12.37 -1.36 -5.42
CA ALA A 42 -11.69 -2.53 -4.88
C ALA A 42 -10.19 -2.21 -4.72
N PRO A 43 -9.49 -2.80 -3.74
CA PRO A 43 -8.06 -2.55 -3.56
C PRO A 43 -7.24 -2.84 -4.80
N ARG A 44 -7.65 -3.83 -5.60
CA ARG A 44 -7.00 -4.16 -6.86
C ARG A 44 -7.06 -3.04 -7.91
N ASP A 45 -8.05 -2.16 -7.85
CA ASP A 45 -8.16 -1.02 -8.76
C ASP A 45 -7.07 0.02 -8.48
N THR A 46 -6.49 0.01 -7.27
CA THR A 46 -5.33 0.85 -6.92
C THR A 46 -4.06 0.41 -7.60
N TRP A 47 -3.98 -0.83 -8.12
CA TRP A 47 -2.75 -1.35 -8.73
C TRP A 47 -2.49 -0.83 -10.14
N ARG A 48 -3.43 -0.06 -10.69
CA ARG A 48 -3.22 0.62 -11.97
C ARG A 48 -2.32 1.82 -11.75
N LEU A 49 -1.67 2.27 -12.81
CA LEU A 49 -0.85 3.47 -12.76
C LEU A 49 -1.76 4.69 -12.57
N HIS A 50 -1.58 5.42 -11.47
CA HIS A 50 -2.39 6.57 -11.09
C HIS A 50 -1.58 7.85 -11.15
N TRP A 51 -2.23 8.94 -11.56
CA TRP A 51 -1.70 10.28 -11.35
C TRP A 51 -1.80 10.66 -9.87
N ALA A 52 -0.93 11.55 -9.40
CA ALA A 52 -1.01 12.07 -8.04
C ALA A 52 -2.36 12.74 -7.79
N MET A 53 -3.08 12.23 -6.78
CA MET A 53 -4.37 12.77 -6.32
C MET A 53 -4.23 13.25 -4.88
N ALA A 54 -4.82 14.41 -4.56
CA ALA A 54 -4.77 14.95 -3.20
C ALA A 54 -5.34 14.00 -2.13
N LYS A 55 -6.40 13.25 -2.50
CA LYS A 55 -7.06 12.28 -1.61
C LYS A 55 -6.23 11.02 -1.36
N TYR A 56 -5.47 10.55 -2.35
CA TYR A 56 -4.66 9.33 -2.25
C TYR A 56 -3.26 9.58 -2.83
N PRO A 57 -2.44 10.41 -2.17
CA PRO A 57 -1.16 10.87 -2.72
C PRO A 57 -0.13 9.75 -2.89
N GLN A 58 -0.34 8.59 -2.25
CA GLN A 58 0.53 7.43 -2.33
C GLN A 58 0.35 6.54 -3.55
N LEU A 59 -0.77 6.64 -4.28
CA LEU A 59 -1.03 5.72 -5.39
C LEU A 59 0.01 5.78 -6.53
N PRO A 60 0.61 6.93 -6.86
CA PRO A 60 1.73 6.99 -7.80
C PRO A 60 2.97 6.21 -7.35
N CYS A 61 3.10 5.90 -6.07
CA CYS A 61 4.21 5.11 -5.53
C CYS A 61 3.97 3.59 -5.65
N ILE A 62 2.82 3.15 -6.16
CA ILE A 62 2.55 1.73 -6.40
C ILE A 62 3.41 1.26 -7.58
N PRO A 63 4.21 0.19 -7.43
CA PRO A 63 5.03 -0.32 -8.53
C PRO A 63 4.15 -0.90 -9.63
N ALA A 64 4.54 -0.68 -10.89
CA ALA A 64 3.81 -1.17 -12.07
C ALA A 64 3.66 -2.70 -12.10
N THR A 65 4.56 -3.43 -11.44
CA THR A 65 4.49 -4.89 -11.28
C THR A 65 4.90 -5.25 -9.87
N ILE A 66 4.03 -6.01 -9.20
CA ILE A 66 4.27 -6.50 -7.84
C ILE A 66 4.79 -7.92 -7.92
N ARG A 67 6.01 -8.11 -7.41
CA ARG A 67 6.70 -9.40 -7.36
C ARG A 67 6.45 -10.05 -6.01
N TRP A 68 5.44 -10.91 -5.98
CA TRP A 68 5.09 -11.64 -4.75
C TRP A 68 6.11 -12.71 -4.38
N ASP A 69 7.01 -13.07 -5.28
CA ASP A 69 8.09 -14.04 -5.07
C ASP A 69 9.27 -13.50 -4.25
N ASP A 70 9.25 -12.21 -3.91
CA ASP A 70 10.24 -11.57 -3.03
C ASP A 70 10.13 -12.09 -1.58
N PRO A 71 11.24 -12.30 -0.83
CA PRO A 71 11.20 -12.82 0.54
C PRO A 71 10.27 -12.06 1.50
N LEU A 72 10.17 -10.74 1.36
CA LEU A 72 9.28 -9.90 2.17
C LEU A 72 7.81 -10.15 1.82
N LEU A 73 7.53 -10.24 0.51
CA LEU A 73 6.19 -10.27 -0.07
C LEU A 73 5.64 -11.68 -0.31
N ASN A 74 6.45 -12.74 -0.18
CA ASN A 74 6.08 -14.13 -0.38
C ASN A 74 4.93 -14.58 0.53
N ARG A 75 4.77 -13.93 1.69
CA ARG A 75 3.59 -14.11 2.56
C ARG A 75 2.25 -13.77 1.87
N PHE A 76 2.28 -13.07 0.74
CA PHE A 76 1.12 -12.67 -0.05
C PHE A 76 1.06 -13.37 -1.41
N ALA A 77 1.96 -14.33 -1.71
CA ALA A 77 2.02 -15.10 -2.97
C ALA A 77 0.87 -16.10 -3.15
N TYR A 78 -0.32 -15.71 -2.69
CA TYR A 78 -1.57 -16.40 -2.90
C TYR A 78 -2.33 -15.75 -4.04
N ASN A 79 -3.25 -16.47 -4.66
CA ASN A 79 -4.21 -16.06 -5.67
C ASN A 79 -5.54 -16.77 -5.38
N ARG A 80 -6.56 -16.59 -6.23
CA ARG A 80 -7.88 -17.19 -5.98
C ARG A 80 -7.87 -18.72 -5.92
N SER A 81 -6.95 -19.40 -6.60
CA SER A 81 -6.89 -20.86 -6.65
C SER A 81 -6.10 -21.48 -5.49
N ASN A 82 -5.08 -20.80 -4.96
CA ASN A 82 -4.25 -21.33 -3.88
C ASN A 82 -4.43 -20.61 -2.52
N MET A 83 -5.38 -19.67 -2.40
CA MET A 83 -5.66 -18.98 -1.13
C MET A 83 -6.08 -20.01 -0.06
N PRO A 84 -5.40 -20.07 1.10
CA PRO A 84 -5.63 -21.11 2.09
C PRO A 84 -6.86 -20.78 2.95
N ILE A 85 -8.04 -20.96 2.37
CA ILE A 85 -9.32 -20.86 3.07
C ILE A 85 -9.62 -22.21 3.72
N VAL A 86 -9.82 -22.20 5.04
CA VAL A 86 -10.11 -23.38 5.86
C VAL A 86 -11.56 -23.34 6.33
N SER A 87 -12.17 -24.51 6.47
CA SER A 87 -13.46 -24.68 7.12
C SER A 87 -13.24 -25.03 8.58
N ASP A 88 -13.93 -24.33 9.47
CA ASP A 88 -13.95 -24.56 10.91
C ASP A 88 -15.38 -24.47 11.42
N SER A 89 -15.93 -25.60 11.86
CA SER A 89 -17.24 -25.67 12.53
C SER A 89 -18.40 -25.04 11.74
N GLY A 90 -18.44 -25.24 10.42
CA GLY A 90 -19.48 -24.67 9.53
C GLY A 90 -19.23 -23.22 9.10
N SER A 91 -18.07 -22.65 9.44
CA SER A 91 -17.63 -21.35 8.97
C SER A 91 -16.35 -21.46 8.15
N TRP A 92 -16.16 -20.55 7.20
CA TRP A 92 -15.01 -20.45 6.33
C TRP A 92 -14.18 -19.24 6.69
N ARG A 93 -12.86 -19.41 6.81
CA ARG A 93 -11.93 -18.33 7.17
C ARG A 93 -10.58 -18.53 6.52
N LEU A 94 -9.78 -17.47 6.47
CA LEU A 94 -8.37 -17.59 6.09
C LEU A 94 -7.62 -18.41 7.16
N CYS A 95 -6.71 -19.27 6.71
CA CYS A 95 -5.86 -20.09 7.58
C CYS A 95 -5.26 -19.24 8.73
N PRO A 96 -5.40 -19.66 10.00
CA PRO A 96 -4.94 -18.87 11.15
C PRO A 96 -3.49 -18.40 11.04
N LYS A 97 -2.59 -19.29 10.58
CA LYS A 97 -1.17 -18.98 10.41
C LYS A 97 -0.95 -17.84 9.41
N VAL A 98 -1.71 -17.80 8.32
CA VAL A 98 -1.63 -16.73 7.31
C VAL A 98 -2.23 -15.44 7.85
N THR A 99 -3.39 -15.54 8.52
CA THR A 99 -4.04 -14.40 9.18
C THR A 99 -3.11 -13.73 10.20
N ASP A 100 -2.43 -14.50 11.04
CA ASP A 100 -1.49 -13.96 12.03
C ASP A 100 -0.27 -13.32 11.36
N SER A 101 0.25 -13.94 10.30
CA SER A 101 1.37 -13.39 9.51
C SER A 101 1.00 -12.05 8.87
N TRP A 102 -0.19 -11.93 8.28
CA TRP A 102 -0.69 -10.70 7.68
C TRP A 102 -0.96 -9.62 8.73
N LEU A 103 -1.52 -9.99 9.89
CA LEU A 103 -1.78 -9.06 10.99
C LEU A 103 -0.49 -8.47 11.57
N ARG A 104 0.54 -9.30 11.77
CA ARG A 104 1.85 -8.82 12.23
C ARG A 104 2.45 -7.84 11.23
N PHE A 105 2.38 -8.17 9.94
CA PHE A 105 2.89 -7.29 8.88
C PHE A 105 2.11 -5.98 8.80
N GLU A 106 0.78 -6.02 8.81
CA GLU A 106 -0.07 -4.81 8.81
C GLU A 106 0.24 -3.90 10.01
N ARG A 107 0.44 -4.48 11.21
CA ARG A 107 0.83 -3.73 12.41
C ARG A 107 2.21 -3.09 12.26
N ALA A 108 3.18 -3.82 11.74
CA ALA A 108 4.52 -3.30 11.49
C ALA A 108 4.49 -2.13 10.52
N LEU A 109 3.85 -2.27 9.34
CA LEU A 109 3.73 -1.18 8.37
C LEU A 109 3.05 0.05 8.96
N ARG A 110 1.98 -0.14 9.75
CA ARG A 110 1.29 0.96 10.42
C ARG A 110 2.16 1.63 11.49
N PHE A 111 2.96 0.85 12.20
CA PHE A 111 3.94 1.37 13.15
C PHE A 111 4.98 2.22 12.42
N VAL A 112 5.60 1.69 11.36
CA VAL A 112 6.56 2.43 10.51
C VAL A 112 5.95 3.75 10.03
N ALA A 113 4.73 3.70 9.49
CA ALA A 113 4.03 4.87 8.96
C ALA A 113 3.83 5.94 10.03
N LYS A 114 3.41 5.54 11.23
CA LYS A 114 3.21 6.46 12.37
C LYS A 114 4.52 7.18 12.72
N GLU A 115 5.62 6.46 12.74
CA GLU A 115 6.92 6.98 13.15
C GLU A 115 7.54 7.88 12.06
N LEU A 116 7.37 7.52 10.79
CA LEU A 116 7.69 8.39 9.66
C LEU A 116 6.88 9.69 9.69
N ILE A 117 5.58 9.63 10.01
CA ILE A 117 4.76 10.83 10.14
C ILE A 117 5.26 11.71 11.31
N ALA A 118 5.52 11.10 12.47
CA ALA A 118 5.99 11.82 13.65
C ALA A 118 7.37 12.47 13.47
N GLY A 119 8.26 11.80 12.72
CA GLY A 119 9.60 12.27 12.44
C GLY A 119 9.72 13.24 11.26
N CYS A 120 8.64 13.51 10.53
CA CYS A 120 8.69 14.34 9.33
C CYS A 120 8.67 15.84 9.68
N PRO A 121 9.76 16.59 9.43
CA PRO A 121 9.75 18.02 9.62
C PRO A 121 8.88 18.65 8.52
N ASN A 122 7.78 19.28 8.89
CA ASN A 122 6.86 19.99 7.98
C ASN A 122 6.00 19.10 7.06
N ALA A 123 5.55 17.92 7.50
CA ALA A 123 4.54 17.18 6.74
C ALA A 123 3.19 17.92 6.73
N TRP A 124 2.97 18.77 5.74
CA TRP A 124 1.66 19.32 5.42
C TRP A 124 0.91 18.30 4.58
N PHE A 125 0.25 17.35 5.23
CA PHE A 125 -0.70 16.49 4.54
C PHE A 125 -1.92 17.31 4.13
N PRO A 126 -2.37 17.26 2.86
CA PRO A 126 -3.62 17.89 2.46
C PRO A 126 -4.74 17.46 3.41
N PHE A 127 -5.59 18.39 3.85
CA PHE A 127 -6.70 18.08 4.77
C PHE A 127 -7.64 16.97 4.25
N GLU A 128 -7.69 16.78 2.93
CA GLU A 128 -8.47 15.75 2.24
C GLU A 128 -7.72 14.42 2.03
N SER A 129 -6.45 14.30 2.45
CA SER A 129 -5.70 13.06 2.28
C SER A 129 -6.34 11.96 3.13
N ALA A 130 -6.92 10.97 2.46
CA ALA A 130 -7.53 9.82 3.08
C ALA A 130 -6.59 8.62 2.94
N PHE A 131 -6.42 7.87 4.02
CA PHE A 131 -5.82 6.55 3.92
C PHE A 131 -6.73 5.67 3.07
N PHE A 132 -6.15 4.94 2.13
CA PHE A 132 -6.86 3.82 1.53
C PHE A 132 -7.22 2.83 2.65
N PRO A 133 -8.40 2.19 2.64
CA PRO A 133 -8.79 1.28 3.72
C PRO A 133 -7.72 0.22 4.01
N LEU A 134 -7.47 -0.05 5.29
CA LEU A 134 -6.44 -1.00 5.71
C LEU A 134 -6.82 -2.43 5.28
N PRO A 135 -5.84 -3.34 5.13
CA PRO A 135 -6.11 -4.75 4.85
C PRO A 135 -7.17 -5.37 5.78
N SER A 136 -7.14 -5.02 7.07
CA SER A 136 -8.09 -5.50 8.07
C SER A 136 -9.52 -5.01 7.84
N ASN A 137 -9.74 -3.87 7.18
CA ASN A 137 -11.07 -3.38 6.83
C ASN A 137 -11.78 -4.28 5.81
N PHE A 138 -11.05 -5.08 5.02
CA PHE A 138 -11.61 -6.03 4.06
C PHE A 138 -11.94 -7.41 4.66
N GLY A 139 -11.64 -7.62 5.94
CA GLY A 139 -12.20 -8.72 6.72
C GLY A 139 -11.47 -10.06 6.62
N TYR A 140 -10.20 -10.14 6.22
CA TYR A 140 -9.44 -11.42 6.23
C TYR A 140 -9.36 -12.12 7.59
N ARG A 141 -9.58 -11.37 8.68
CA ARG A 141 -9.63 -11.88 10.06
C ARG A 141 -11.00 -12.47 10.46
N GLN A 142 -12.02 -12.28 9.65
CA GLN A 142 -13.39 -12.65 9.97
C GLN A 142 -13.72 -14.03 9.40
N SER A 143 -14.48 -14.81 10.14
CA SER A 143 -15.11 -16.02 9.62
C SER A 143 -16.39 -15.64 8.85
N ARG A 144 -16.68 -16.36 7.78
CA ARG A 144 -17.88 -16.21 6.95
C ARG A 144 -18.65 -17.53 6.88
N THR A 145 -19.94 -17.46 6.67
CA THR A 145 -20.78 -18.66 6.43
C THR A 145 -20.52 -19.26 5.05
N ASP A 146 -20.05 -18.45 4.10
CA ASP A 146 -19.78 -18.86 2.72
C ASP A 146 -18.28 -18.76 2.39
N ARG A 147 -17.75 -19.83 1.79
CA ARG A 147 -16.37 -19.94 1.31
C ARG A 147 -16.05 -18.86 0.29
N TYR A 148 -16.97 -18.57 -0.63
CA TYR A 148 -16.74 -17.58 -1.68
C TYR A 148 -16.53 -16.18 -1.08
N HIS A 149 -17.36 -15.79 -0.11
CA HIS A 149 -17.19 -14.53 0.61
C HIS A 149 -15.90 -14.49 1.44
N ALA A 150 -15.53 -15.58 2.13
CA ALA A 150 -14.25 -15.66 2.85
C ALA A 150 -13.06 -15.46 1.91
N LEU A 151 -13.10 -16.10 0.73
CA LEU A 151 -12.09 -15.96 -0.31
C LEU A 151 -12.01 -14.51 -0.83
N GLN A 152 -13.15 -13.89 -1.11
CA GLN A 152 -13.18 -12.52 -1.63
C GLN A 152 -12.67 -11.51 -0.61
N CYS A 153 -13.01 -11.68 0.67
CA CYS A 153 -12.42 -10.90 1.77
C CYS A 153 -10.90 -11.06 1.81
N ALA A 154 -10.39 -12.29 1.76
CA ALA A 154 -8.94 -12.54 1.79
C ALA A 154 -8.20 -11.93 0.59
N ILE A 155 -8.77 -12.02 -0.62
CA ILE A 155 -8.18 -11.42 -1.83
C ILE A 155 -8.17 -9.89 -1.74
N ASN A 156 -9.28 -9.28 -1.32
CA ASN A 156 -9.34 -7.82 -1.16
C ASN A 156 -8.35 -7.34 -0.09
N SER A 157 -8.26 -8.05 1.04
CA SER A 157 -7.28 -7.74 2.08
C SER A 157 -5.84 -7.86 1.60
N ARG A 158 -5.50 -8.92 0.85
CA ARG A 158 -4.19 -9.07 0.20
C ARG A 158 -3.88 -7.86 -0.66
N ASP A 159 -4.85 -7.46 -1.49
CA ASP A 159 -4.65 -6.39 -2.46
C ASP A 159 -4.53 -5.01 -1.81
N ALA A 160 -5.10 -4.83 -0.62
CA ALA A 160 -4.99 -3.62 0.19
C ALA A 160 -3.63 -3.45 0.88
N PHE A 161 -2.77 -4.47 0.93
CA PHE A 161 -1.38 -4.28 1.39
C PHE A 161 -0.58 -3.39 0.45
N VAL A 162 -0.92 -3.39 -0.83
CA VAL A 162 -0.21 -2.61 -1.86
C VAL A 162 -0.30 -1.11 -1.64
N PRO A 163 -1.50 -0.51 -1.53
CA PRO A 163 -1.60 0.92 -1.21
C PRO A 163 -1.04 1.26 0.18
N LEU A 164 -1.03 0.32 1.14
CA LEU A 164 -0.39 0.51 2.43
C LEU A 164 1.15 0.55 2.34
N MET A 165 1.77 -0.29 1.51
CA MET A 165 3.20 -0.23 1.23
C MET A 165 3.57 1.02 0.44
N ALA A 166 2.78 1.37 -0.57
CA ALA A 166 2.98 2.60 -1.33
C ALA A 166 2.86 3.86 -0.44
N TRP A 167 2.04 3.81 0.61
CA TRP A 167 1.98 4.88 1.61
C TRP A 167 3.32 5.06 2.34
N LEU A 168 4.02 3.98 2.68
CA LEU A 168 5.37 4.08 3.27
C LEU A 168 6.36 4.65 2.26
N THR A 169 6.35 4.18 1.02
CA THR A 169 7.20 4.72 -0.05
C THR A 169 6.98 6.22 -0.23
N PHE A 170 5.72 6.66 -0.23
CA PHE A 170 5.35 8.07 -0.28
C PHE A 170 5.90 8.85 0.92
N LEU A 171 5.74 8.34 2.14
CA LEU A 171 6.27 8.98 3.34
C LEU A 171 7.81 9.10 3.31
N LEU A 172 8.50 8.10 2.77
CA LEU A 172 9.96 8.13 2.62
C LEU A 172 10.43 9.24 1.67
N THR A 173 9.60 9.70 0.72
CA THR A 173 9.97 10.81 -0.18
C THR A 173 10.16 12.15 0.54
N PHE A 174 9.65 12.31 1.76
CA PHE A 174 9.87 13.50 2.58
C PHE A 174 11.23 13.49 3.30
N TYR A 175 11.97 12.39 3.22
CA TYR A 175 13.28 12.26 3.85
C TYR A 175 14.38 12.49 2.82
N PRO A 176 15.37 13.36 3.10
CA PRO A 176 16.38 13.77 2.12
C PRO A 176 17.38 12.67 1.74
N SER A 177 17.46 11.58 2.51
CA SER A 177 18.33 10.43 2.20
C SER A 177 17.71 9.14 2.74
N PRO A 178 16.70 8.55 2.05
CA PRO A 178 16.02 7.34 2.54
C PRO A 178 16.96 6.13 2.61
N ASP A 179 17.98 6.07 1.75
CA ASP A 179 18.96 4.97 1.63
C ASP A 179 20.12 5.07 2.65
N ASP A 180 20.16 6.11 3.50
CA ASP A 180 21.20 6.21 4.53
C ASP A 180 20.86 5.20 5.63
N SER A 181 21.75 4.22 5.89
CA SER A 181 21.62 3.24 6.98
C SER A 181 21.48 3.90 8.36
N ASN A 182 21.84 5.18 8.45
CA ASN A 182 21.72 6.00 9.64
C ASN A 182 20.39 6.80 9.72
N SER A 183 19.49 6.59 8.75
CA SER A 183 18.21 7.26 8.64
C SER A 183 17.38 7.11 9.92
N PRO A 184 16.72 8.18 10.38
CA PRO A 184 15.91 8.15 11.59
C PRO A 184 14.89 7.00 11.59
N TRP A 185 14.27 6.70 10.44
CA TRP A 185 13.27 5.64 10.31
C TRP A 185 13.85 4.23 10.47
N ILE A 186 15.04 3.95 9.91
CA ILE A 186 15.75 2.67 10.04
C ILE A 186 16.09 2.39 11.51
N LYS A 187 16.66 3.40 12.20
CA LYS A 187 16.96 3.31 13.63
C LYS A 187 15.72 3.03 14.46
N LEU A 188 14.61 3.66 14.10
CA LEU A 188 13.35 3.55 14.82
C LEU A 188 12.73 2.15 14.65
N LEU A 189 12.87 1.54 13.45
CA LEU A 189 12.48 0.14 13.20
C LEU A 189 13.36 -0.87 13.94
N LEU A 190 14.68 -0.65 13.95
CA LEU A 190 15.61 -1.53 14.68
C LEU A 190 15.44 -1.40 16.20
N GLN A 191 15.08 -0.22 16.72
CA GLN A 191 14.87 0.02 18.15
C GLN A 191 13.54 -0.54 18.68
N THR A 192 12.51 -0.67 17.85
CA THR A 192 11.22 -1.21 18.32
C THR A 192 11.19 -2.73 18.44
N GLY A 193 12.15 -3.44 17.84
CA GLY A 193 12.28 -4.91 17.95
C GLY A 193 11.16 -5.72 17.29
N ASP A 194 10.09 -5.07 16.80
CA ASP A 194 8.92 -5.70 16.18
C ASP A 194 9.04 -5.86 14.65
N VAL A 195 10.14 -5.35 14.07
CA VAL A 195 10.41 -5.37 12.62
C VAL A 195 11.70 -6.14 12.36
N HIS A 196 11.61 -7.22 11.56
CA HIS A 196 12.78 -8.05 11.24
C HIS A 196 13.80 -7.23 10.42
N PRO A 197 15.11 -7.29 10.71
CA PRO A 197 16.14 -6.48 10.04
C PRO A 197 16.12 -6.59 8.51
N GLU A 198 15.82 -7.77 7.97
CA GLU A 198 15.68 -8.00 6.51
C GLU A 198 14.59 -7.14 5.85
N TRP A 199 13.58 -6.68 6.62
CA TRP A 199 12.51 -5.83 6.10
C TRP A 199 12.99 -4.39 5.88
N VAL A 200 14.12 -4.02 6.47
CA VAL A 200 14.72 -2.68 6.36
C VAL A 200 15.73 -2.63 5.22
N GLU A 201 16.42 -3.74 4.94
CA GLU A 201 17.40 -3.83 3.84
C GLU A 201 16.74 -3.96 2.45
N GLN A 202 15.45 -4.31 2.40
CA GLN A 202 14.69 -4.57 1.17
C GLN A 202 13.66 -3.48 0.82
N MET A 203 13.55 -2.42 1.64
CA MET A 203 12.71 -1.24 1.36
C MET A 203 13.53 -0.10 0.75
#